data_AF-A0A497I8C4-F1
#
_entry.id   AF-A0A497I8C4-F1
#
_cell.length_a   1.000
_cell.length_b   1.000
_cell.length_c   1.000
_cell.angle_alpha   90.00
_cell.angle_beta   90.00
_cell.angle_gamma   90.00
#
_symmetry.space_group_name_H-M   'P 1'
#
loop_
_entity.id
_entity.type
_entity.pdbx_description
1 polymer ?
#
loop_
_entity_poly.entity_id
_entity_poly.type
_entity_poly.pdbx_seq_one_letter_code
_entity_poly.pdbx_strand_id
1 'polypeptide(L)'
;MKEPHMSWNSDDWKGLAATIGRVAPALGTILGGPVGGALGTGVSILASTLGVEETPDAIQRALVADPEAYRKIKQAELDHETELQKLVYETVQAGYQHDASIVESLSKADSSGHSTRPKIALMMAWMLAIPFVGIGIAMTFVISSSPDTLKDLWPVIGTYFGIPLALLRMYFGDLRKEKAIDKGQQVDFGVIGSLLKGKK
;
A
#
# COMPACT_ATOMS: atom_id res chain seq x y z
N MET A 1 16.41 -40.78 10.57
CA MET A 1 16.75 -39.35 10.69
C MET A 1 15.67 -38.61 9.90
N LYS A 2 14.71 -37.97 10.59
CA LYS A 2 13.56 -37.32 9.94
C LYS A 2 13.96 -35.91 9.56
N GLU A 3 13.98 -35.60 8.28
CA GLU A 3 14.14 -34.23 7.79
C GLU A 3 12.94 -33.40 8.29
N PRO A 4 13.18 -32.27 8.99
CA PRO A 4 12.11 -31.38 9.39
C PRO A 4 11.66 -30.61 8.15
N HIS A 5 10.49 -31.00 7.65
CA HIS A 5 9.69 -30.28 6.66
C HIS A 5 9.27 -28.94 7.28
N MET A 6 10.14 -27.94 7.22
CA MET A 6 9.84 -26.57 7.60
C MET A 6 9.02 -25.94 6.47
N SER A 7 7.70 -25.84 6.67
CA SER A 7 6.83 -25.11 5.74
C SER A 7 7.11 -23.61 5.88
N TRP A 8 7.90 -23.05 4.97
CA TRP A 8 8.21 -21.62 4.92
C TRP A 8 6.92 -20.81 4.83
N ASN A 9 6.72 -19.87 5.76
CA ASN A 9 5.53 -19.05 5.74
C ASN A 9 5.77 -17.82 4.83
N SER A 10 4.71 -17.31 4.20
CA SER A 10 4.84 -16.15 3.30
C SER A 10 5.38 -14.89 4.00
N ASP A 11 5.28 -14.84 5.33
CA ASP A 11 5.72 -13.71 6.15
C ASP A 11 7.24 -13.65 6.31
N ASP A 12 7.94 -14.79 6.27
CA ASP A 12 9.42 -14.83 6.35
C ASP A 12 10.04 -14.16 5.11
N TRP A 13 9.44 -14.41 3.94
CA TRP A 13 9.84 -13.78 2.68
C TRP A 13 9.55 -12.28 2.67
N LYS A 14 8.41 -11.84 3.23
CA LYS A 14 8.09 -10.41 3.35
C LYS A 14 9.06 -9.68 4.27
N GLY A 15 9.42 -10.28 5.41
CA GLY A 15 10.40 -9.72 6.34
C GLY A 15 11.79 -9.60 5.70
N LEU A 16 12.21 -10.62 4.97
CA LEU A 16 13.46 -10.61 4.21
C LEU A 16 13.44 -9.55 3.10
N ALA A 17 12.37 -9.49 2.31
CA ALA A 17 12.19 -8.50 1.24
C ALA A 17 12.20 -7.06 1.78
N ALA A 18 11.59 -6.80 2.94
CA ALA A 18 11.62 -5.48 3.58
C ALA A 18 13.02 -5.09 4.05
N THR A 19 13.82 -6.06 4.50
CA THR A 19 15.20 -5.84 4.93
C THR A 19 16.11 -5.56 3.73
N ILE A 20 16.00 -6.38 2.69
CA ILE A 20 16.80 -6.25 1.46
C ILE A 20 16.38 -5.01 0.68
N GLY A 21 15.08 -4.71 0.60
CA GLY A 21 14.55 -3.55 -0.12
C GLY A 21 15.06 -2.19 0.36
N ARG A 22 15.58 -2.10 1.59
CA ARG A 22 16.24 -0.88 2.09
C ARG A 22 17.60 -0.64 1.45
N VAL A 23 18.28 -1.69 1.01
CA VAL A 23 19.62 -1.63 0.42
C VAL A 23 19.53 -1.80 -1.09
N ALA A 24 18.76 -2.80 -1.54
CA ALA A 24 18.51 -3.14 -2.93
C ALA A 24 16.99 -3.10 -3.26
N PRO A 25 16.45 -1.94 -3.67
CA PRO A 25 15.02 -1.75 -3.91
C PRO A 25 14.40 -2.63 -5.00
N ALA A 26 15.10 -2.91 -6.09
CA ALA A 26 14.60 -3.72 -7.19
C ALA A 26 14.46 -5.19 -6.77
N LEU A 27 15.49 -5.73 -6.10
CA LEU A 27 15.44 -7.09 -5.51
C LEU A 27 14.36 -7.17 -4.41
N GLY A 28 14.25 -6.15 -3.55
CA GLY A 28 13.19 -6.09 -2.54
C GLY A 28 11.78 -6.09 -3.15
N THR A 29 11.58 -5.40 -4.28
CA THR A 29 10.30 -5.38 -5.00
C THR A 29 9.98 -6.72 -5.65
N ILE A 30 10.99 -7.39 -6.21
CA ILE A 30 10.86 -8.72 -6.82
C ILE A 30 10.49 -9.78 -5.76
N LEU A 31 11.07 -9.68 -4.56
CA LEU A 31 10.86 -10.63 -3.47
C LEU A 31 9.58 -10.35 -2.65
N GLY A 32 9.25 -9.07 -2.45
CA GLY A 32 8.13 -8.63 -1.61
C GLY A 32 6.90 -8.18 -2.40
N GLY A 33 6.95 -8.27 -3.73
CA GLY A 33 5.89 -7.81 -4.61
C GLY A 33 4.58 -8.57 -4.38
N PRO A 34 3.42 -7.90 -4.54
CA PRO A 34 2.10 -8.52 -4.34
C PRO A 34 1.85 -9.68 -5.31
N VAL A 35 2.50 -9.65 -6.47
CA VAL A 35 2.54 -10.75 -7.43
C VAL A 35 3.94 -11.36 -7.35
N GLY A 36 4.09 -12.44 -6.58
CA GLY A 36 5.35 -13.16 -6.37
C GLY A 36 5.93 -13.83 -7.63
N GLY A 37 5.56 -13.39 -8.83
CA GLY A 37 5.95 -13.97 -10.11
C GLY A 37 7.44 -13.93 -10.41
N ALA A 38 8.20 -13.05 -9.72
CA ALA A 38 9.65 -13.00 -9.84
C ALA A 38 10.38 -13.39 -8.52
N LEU A 39 9.67 -13.92 -7.52
CA LEU A 39 10.29 -14.31 -6.24
C LEU A 39 11.46 -15.27 -6.48
N GLY A 40 11.29 -16.28 -7.35
CA GLY A 40 12.34 -17.27 -7.66
C GLY A 40 13.62 -16.65 -8.24
N THR A 41 13.51 -15.66 -9.14
CA THR A 41 14.71 -15.01 -9.71
C THR A 41 15.41 -14.13 -8.68
N GLY A 42 14.65 -13.39 -7.86
CA GLY A 42 15.23 -12.62 -6.76
C GLY A 42 15.95 -13.49 -5.72
N VAL A 43 15.36 -14.65 -5.37
CA VAL A 43 15.98 -15.60 -4.43
C VAL A 43 17.25 -16.20 -5.00
N SER A 44 17.23 -16.59 -6.28
CA SER A 44 18.41 -17.18 -6.93
C SER A 44 19.57 -16.20 -7.05
N ILE A 45 19.31 -14.93 -7.35
CA ILE A 45 20.33 -13.87 -7.36
C ILE A 45 20.94 -13.68 -5.97
N LEU A 46 20.12 -13.67 -4.91
CA LEU A 46 20.63 -13.54 -3.54
C LEU A 46 21.43 -14.76 -3.09
N ALA A 47 20.92 -15.96 -3.33
CA ALA A 47 21.57 -17.21 -2.97
C ALA A 47 22.91 -17.38 -3.69
N SER A 48 22.98 -17.06 -4.99
CA SER A 48 24.22 -17.09 -5.76
C SER A 48 25.23 -16.02 -5.32
N THR A 49 24.77 -14.80 -5.00
CA THR A 49 25.64 -13.72 -4.50
C THR A 49 26.24 -14.04 -3.13
N LEU A 50 25.48 -14.71 -2.27
CA LEU A 50 25.89 -15.05 -0.91
C LEU A 50 26.50 -16.45 -0.78
N GLY A 51 26.38 -17.29 -1.81
CA GLY A 51 26.86 -18.68 -1.80
C GLY A 51 26.09 -19.58 -0.83
N VAL A 52 24.82 -19.30 -0.60
CA VAL A 52 23.96 -20.04 0.36
C VAL A 52 22.78 -20.70 -0.34
N GLU A 53 22.07 -21.54 0.40
CA GLU A 53 20.87 -22.19 -0.09
C GLU A 53 19.75 -21.17 -0.36
N GLU A 54 18.88 -21.46 -1.35
CA GLU A 54 17.72 -20.65 -1.74
C GLU A 54 16.57 -20.69 -0.71
N THR A 55 16.89 -20.57 0.58
CA THR A 55 15.93 -20.58 1.69
C THR A 55 15.96 -19.25 2.46
N PRO A 56 14.81 -18.79 3.00
CA PRO A 56 14.76 -17.52 3.73
C PRO A 56 15.70 -17.51 4.93
N ASP A 57 15.79 -18.64 5.64
CA ASP A 57 16.62 -18.77 6.84
C ASP A 57 18.12 -18.80 6.53
N ALA A 58 18.55 -19.48 5.46
CA ALA A 58 19.96 -19.49 5.06
C ALA A 58 20.43 -18.10 4.61
N ILE A 59 19.60 -17.39 3.84
CA ILE A 59 19.88 -16.02 3.40
C ILE A 59 19.92 -15.07 4.60
N GLN A 60 18.93 -15.15 5.50
CA GLN A 60 18.92 -14.33 6.73
C GLN A 60 20.15 -14.60 7.61
N ARG A 61 20.53 -15.86 7.80
CA ARG A 61 21.75 -16.21 8.55
C ARG A 61 23.00 -15.63 7.90
N ALA A 62 23.10 -15.66 6.57
CA ALA A 62 24.22 -15.05 5.85
C ALA A 62 24.28 -13.53 6.02
N LEU A 63 23.14 -12.85 5.97
CA LEU A 63 23.01 -11.40 6.20
C LEU A 63 23.41 -10.99 7.62
N VAL A 64 23.08 -11.82 8.63
CA VAL A 64 23.46 -11.57 10.03
C VAL A 64 24.94 -11.88 10.27
N ALA A 65 25.48 -12.93 9.62
CA ALA A 65 26.86 -13.36 9.81
C ALA A 65 27.88 -12.44 9.13
N ASP A 66 27.55 -11.83 7.98
CA ASP A 66 28.44 -10.97 7.23
C ASP A 66 27.80 -9.59 6.96
N PRO A 67 28.23 -8.53 7.66
CA PRO A 67 27.79 -7.16 7.36
C PRO A 67 28.15 -6.67 5.94
N GLU A 68 29.18 -7.24 5.30
CA GLU A 68 29.53 -6.93 3.91
C GLU A 68 28.56 -7.60 2.90
N ALA A 69 27.72 -8.55 3.34
CA ALA A 69 26.68 -9.17 2.51
C ALA A 69 25.75 -8.12 1.89
N TYR A 70 25.38 -7.10 2.65
CA TYR A 70 24.54 -5.99 2.16
C TYR A 70 25.19 -5.23 1.00
N ARG A 71 26.52 -5.07 1.02
CA ARG A 71 27.26 -4.39 -0.05
C ARG A 71 27.34 -5.26 -1.30
N LYS A 72 27.55 -6.57 -1.14
CA LYS A 72 27.54 -7.54 -2.24
C LYS A 72 26.18 -7.59 -2.91
N ILE A 73 25.09 -7.60 -2.13
CA ILE A 73 23.72 -7.56 -2.67
C ILE A 73 23.47 -6.25 -3.43
N LYS A 74 23.97 -5.12 -2.92
CA LYS A 74 23.86 -3.85 -3.64
C LYS A 74 24.63 -3.86 -4.96
N GLN A 75 25.83 -4.44 -4.98
CA GLN A 75 26.61 -4.60 -6.19
C GLN A 75 25.91 -5.52 -7.19
N ALA A 76 25.37 -6.66 -6.74
CA ALA A 76 24.60 -7.56 -7.58
C ALA A 76 23.37 -6.89 -8.21
N GLU A 77 22.70 -5.99 -7.49
CA GLU A 77 21.61 -5.18 -8.04
C GLU A 77 22.08 -4.20 -9.12
N LEU A 78 23.23 -3.57 -8.93
CA LEU A 78 23.81 -2.65 -9.92
C LEU A 78 24.28 -3.41 -11.17
N ASP A 79 24.88 -4.58 -11.00
CA ASP A 79 25.36 -5.41 -12.10
C ASP A 79 24.20 -5.92 -12.98
N HIS A 80 23.03 -6.15 -12.39
CA HIS A 80 21.83 -6.65 -13.07
C HIS A 80 20.72 -5.60 -13.19
N GLU A 81 21.06 -4.31 -13.12
CA GLU A 81 20.07 -3.23 -13.01
C GLU A 81 19.01 -3.27 -14.12
N THR A 82 19.45 -3.48 -15.37
CA THR A 82 18.55 -3.48 -16.54
C THR A 82 17.59 -4.67 -16.56
N GLU A 83 18.08 -5.85 -16.18
CA GLU A 83 17.28 -7.07 -16.09
C GLU A 83 16.28 -6.99 -14.93
N LEU A 84 16.75 -6.55 -13.76
CA LEU A 84 15.92 -6.36 -12.58
C LEU A 84 14.85 -5.29 -12.81
N GLN A 85 15.16 -4.19 -13.51
CA GLN A 85 14.16 -3.18 -13.87
C GLN A 85 13.06 -3.75 -14.77
N LYS A 86 13.42 -4.63 -15.72
CA LYS A 86 12.43 -5.30 -16.57
C LYS A 86 11.53 -6.23 -15.75
N LEU A 87 12.11 -7.02 -14.84
CA LEU A 87 11.38 -7.90 -13.95
C LEU A 87 10.48 -7.13 -12.97
N VAL A 88 10.96 -6.01 -12.43
CA VAL A 88 10.16 -5.10 -11.60
C VAL A 88 8.99 -4.53 -12.39
N TYR A 89 9.23 -4.11 -13.64
CA TYR A 89 8.17 -3.61 -14.50
C TYR A 89 7.10 -4.68 -14.74
N GLU A 90 7.50 -5.91 -15.04
CA GLU A 90 6.59 -7.03 -15.28
C GLU A 90 5.79 -7.42 -14.02
N THR A 91 6.44 -7.51 -12.86
CA THR A 91 5.76 -7.81 -11.58
C THR A 91 4.77 -6.74 -11.18
N VAL A 92 5.14 -5.47 -11.34
CA VAL A 92 4.27 -4.33 -11.08
C VAL A 92 3.10 -4.30 -12.06
N GLN A 93 3.36 -4.56 -13.36
CA GLN A 93 2.31 -4.63 -14.38
C GLN A 93 1.34 -5.79 -14.10
N ALA A 94 1.85 -6.96 -13.71
CA ALA A 94 1.02 -8.10 -13.30
C ALA A 94 0.17 -7.76 -12.06
N GLY A 95 0.73 -7.00 -11.10
CA GLY A 95 -0.02 -6.47 -9.96
C GLY A 95 -1.16 -5.55 -10.39
N TYR A 96 -0.92 -4.63 -11.32
CA TYR A 96 -1.97 -3.79 -11.86
C TYR A 96 -3.07 -4.57 -12.57
N GLN A 97 -2.74 -5.62 -13.32
CA GLN A 97 -3.75 -6.46 -13.97
C GLN A 97 -4.57 -7.26 -12.96
N HIS A 98 -3.92 -7.75 -11.92
CA HIS A 98 -4.60 -8.42 -10.81
C HIS A 98 -5.59 -7.47 -10.12
N ASP A 99 -5.16 -6.25 -9.77
CA ASP A 99 -6.01 -5.25 -9.15
C ASP A 99 -7.13 -4.78 -10.09
N ALA A 100 -6.84 -4.61 -11.39
CA ALA A 100 -7.85 -4.29 -12.39
C ALA A 100 -8.93 -5.36 -12.50
N SER A 101 -8.56 -6.65 -12.43
CA SER A 101 -9.52 -7.76 -12.44
C SER A 101 -10.41 -7.78 -11.19
N ILE A 102 -9.86 -7.40 -10.03
CA ILE A 102 -10.64 -7.22 -8.80
C ILE A 102 -11.62 -6.07 -8.97
N VAL A 103 -11.17 -4.92 -9.45
CA VAL A 103 -12.04 -3.75 -9.70
C VAL A 103 -13.14 -4.09 -10.71
N GLU A 104 -12.82 -4.83 -11.78
CA GLU A 104 -13.81 -5.30 -12.75
C GLU A 104 -14.82 -6.27 -12.12
N SER A 105 -14.35 -7.21 -11.29
CA SER A 105 -15.23 -8.14 -10.56
C SER A 105 -16.16 -7.40 -9.59
N LEU A 106 -15.65 -6.37 -8.91
CA LEU A 106 -16.42 -5.49 -8.05
C LEU A 106 -17.40 -4.65 -8.85
N SER A 107 -17.03 -4.16 -10.03
CA SER A 107 -17.90 -3.40 -10.94
C SER A 107 -19.02 -4.26 -11.52
N LYS A 108 -18.73 -5.52 -11.90
CA LYS A 108 -19.75 -6.50 -12.30
C LYS A 108 -20.70 -6.82 -11.13
N ALA A 109 -20.17 -6.97 -9.92
CA ALA A 109 -20.99 -7.11 -8.72
C ALA A 109 -21.83 -5.84 -8.43
N ASP A 110 -21.30 -4.65 -8.72
CA ASP A 110 -21.99 -3.36 -8.61
C ASP A 110 -23.19 -3.28 -9.59
N SER A 111 -22.98 -3.71 -10.84
CA SER A 111 -24.01 -3.75 -11.89
C SER A 111 -25.18 -4.71 -11.58
N SER A 112 -24.95 -5.70 -10.71
CA SER A 112 -25.98 -6.67 -10.27
C SER A 112 -26.96 -6.10 -9.23
N GLY A 113 -26.85 -4.81 -8.88
CA GLY A 113 -27.80 -4.11 -7.99
C GLY A 113 -27.61 -4.41 -6.50
N HIS A 114 -26.66 -5.26 -6.12
CA HIS A 114 -26.34 -5.62 -4.73
C HIS A 114 -25.25 -4.72 -4.11
N SER A 115 -25.08 -3.52 -4.64
CA SER A 115 -24.04 -2.61 -4.20
C SER A 115 -24.37 -1.90 -2.91
N THR A 116 -23.45 -1.99 -1.95
CA THR A 116 -23.46 -1.18 -0.72
C THR A 116 -22.82 0.19 -0.91
N ARG A 117 -22.20 0.48 -2.07
CA ARG A 117 -21.50 1.75 -2.34
C ARG A 117 -22.38 3.00 -2.12
N PRO A 118 -23.60 3.10 -2.67
CA PRO A 118 -24.47 4.25 -2.39
C PRO A 118 -24.94 4.31 -0.93
N LYS A 119 -25.11 3.16 -0.26
CA LYS A 119 -25.51 3.09 1.16
C LYS A 119 -24.39 3.54 2.10
N ILE A 120 -23.13 3.20 1.80
CA ILE A 120 -21.95 3.61 2.56
C ILE A 120 -21.77 5.13 2.45
N ALA A 121 -21.89 5.70 1.25
CA ALA A 121 -21.81 7.15 1.06
C ALA A 121 -22.90 7.89 1.85
N LEU A 122 -24.13 7.38 1.84
CA LEU A 122 -25.23 7.96 2.61
C LEU A 122 -25.00 7.86 4.13
N MET A 123 -24.52 6.72 4.61
CA MET A 123 -24.20 6.50 6.03
C MET A 123 -23.11 7.46 6.52
N MET A 124 -22.06 7.68 5.72
CA MET A 124 -20.99 8.63 6.05
C MET A 124 -21.47 10.10 6.02
N ALA A 125 -22.39 10.44 5.12
CA ALA A 125 -23.03 11.76 5.10
C ALA A 125 -23.84 12.00 6.37
N TRP A 126 -24.62 11.02 6.83
CA TRP A 126 -25.38 11.11 8.07
C TRP A 126 -24.48 11.16 9.31
N MET A 127 -23.38 10.41 9.33
CA MET A 127 -22.39 10.41 10.40
C MET A 127 -21.77 11.79 10.63
N LEU A 128 -21.68 12.64 9.60
CA LEU A 128 -21.22 14.03 9.73
C LEU A 128 -22.36 15.01 10.00
N ALA A 129 -23.50 14.84 9.33
CA ALA A 129 -24.62 15.77 9.44
C ALA A 129 -25.24 15.79 10.85
N ILE A 130 -25.40 14.62 11.48
CA ILE A 130 -26.01 14.50 12.82
C ILE A 130 -25.19 15.23 13.91
N PRO A 131 -23.88 15.00 14.06
CA PRO A 131 -23.10 15.71 15.07
C PRO A 131 -22.94 17.21 14.75
N PHE A 132 -22.95 17.63 13.47
CA PHE A 132 -22.96 19.06 13.13
C PHE A 132 -24.20 19.77 13.68
N VAL A 133 -25.38 19.16 13.54
CA VAL A 133 -26.63 19.71 14.09
C VAL A 133 -26.61 19.66 15.62
N GLY A 134 -26.15 18.55 16.21
CA GLY A 134 -26.05 18.40 17.67
C GLY A 134 -25.12 19.41 18.33
N ILE A 135 -23.93 19.62 17.75
CA ILE A 135 -22.96 20.62 18.22
C ILE A 135 -23.51 22.03 18.00
N GLY A 136 -24.21 22.29 16.89
CA GLY A 136 -24.87 23.58 16.66
C GLY A 136 -25.89 23.92 17.75
N ILE A 137 -26.72 22.96 18.18
CA ILE A 137 -27.68 23.13 19.27
C ILE A 137 -26.97 23.27 20.62
N ALA A 138 -25.92 22.48 20.88
CA ALA A 138 -25.14 22.62 22.11
C ALA A 138 -24.43 23.99 22.19
N MET A 139 -23.94 24.52 21.07
CA MET A 139 -23.29 25.83 20.99
C MET A 139 -24.24 26.98 21.34
N THR A 140 -25.52 26.92 20.95
CA THR A 140 -26.47 27.99 21.34
C THR A 140 -26.68 28.04 22.86
N PHE A 141 -26.57 26.90 23.55
CA PHE A 141 -26.67 26.79 25.00
C PHE A 141 -25.37 27.15 25.72
N VAL A 142 -24.22 26.82 25.14
CA VAL A 142 -22.90 27.16 25.72
C VAL A 142 -22.59 28.64 25.58
N ILE A 143 -22.91 29.26 24.44
CA ILE A 143 -22.71 30.70 24.21
C ILE A 143 -23.49 31.57 25.21
N SER A 144 -24.71 31.14 25.57
CA SER A 144 -25.53 31.86 26.55
C SER A 144 -25.04 31.68 27.99
N SER A 145 -24.29 30.62 28.28
CA SER A 145 -23.90 30.23 29.65
C SER A 145 -22.44 30.54 29.97
N SER A 146 -21.53 30.41 29.02
CA SER A 146 -20.07 30.54 29.21
C SER A 146 -19.36 30.80 27.87
N PRO A 147 -19.13 32.07 27.50
CA PRO A 147 -18.55 32.42 26.19
C PRO A 147 -17.08 32.02 26.01
N ASP A 148 -16.33 31.80 27.09
CA ASP A 148 -14.91 31.42 27.01
C ASP A 148 -14.70 29.92 26.71
N THR A 149 -15.67 29.07 27.05
CA THR A 149 -15.64 27.61 26.81
C THR A 149 -15.55 27.26 25.31
N LEU A 150 -15.99 28.15 24.42
CA LEU A 150 -15.88 27.96 22.97
C LEU A 150 -14.43 27.90 22.48
N LYS A 151 -13.54 28.70 23.04
CA LYS A 151 -12.14 28.77 22.60
C LYS A 151 -11.39 27.49 22.96
N ASP A 152 -11.72 26.91 24.11
CA ASP A 152 -11.12 25.68 24.62
C ASP A 152 -11.63 24.43 23.87
N LEU A 153 -12.87 24.46 23.37
CA LEU A 153 -13.46 23.35 22.61
C LEU A 153 -13.09 23.34 21.13
N TRP A 154 -12.63 24.46 20.57
CA TRP A 154 -12.29 24.58 19.14
C TRP A 154 -11.27 23.54 18.64
N PRO A 155 -10.17 23.24 19.36
CA PRO A 155 -9.24 22.19 18.96
C PRO A 155 -9.88 20.79 18.93
N VAL A 156 -10.73 20.47 19.92
CA VAL A 156 -11.41 19.17 20.03
C VAL A 156 -12.41 18.99 18.88
N ILE A 157 -13.16 20.04 18.55
CA ILE A 157 -14.07 20.08 17.41
C ILE A 157 -13.30 19.87 16.10
N GLY A 158 -12.17 20.56 15.93
CA GLY A 158 -11.30 20.41 14.76
C GLY A 158 -10.78 18.98 14.57
N THR A 159 -10.32 18.33 15.65
CA THR A 159 -9.87 16.93 15.59
C THR A 159 -11.02 15.96 15.30
N TYR A 160 -12.18 16.16 15.94
CA TYR A 160 -13.35 15.31 15.75
C TYR A 160 -13.86 15.33 14.31
N PHE A 161 -13.89 16.50 13.67
CA PHE A 161 -14.31 16.62 12.27
C PHE A 161 -13.21 16.27 11.27
N GLY A 162 -11.93 16.46 11.62
CA GLY A 162 -10.80 16.18 10.73
C GLY A 162 -10.72 14.72 10.30
N ILE A 163 -10.96 13.78 11.22
CA ILE A 163 -10.83 12.33 10.95
C ILE A 163 -11.89 11.85 9.93
N PRO A 164 -13.21 12.10 10.12
CA PRO A 164 -14.21 11.72 9.13
C PRO A 164 -14.05 12.43 7.77
N LEU A 165 -13.63 13.71 7.76
CA LEU A 165 -13.36 14.43 6.52
C LEU A 165 -12.20 13.83 5.73
N ALA A 166 -11.15 13.35 6.41
CA ALA A 166 -10.04 12.64 5.78
C ALA A 166 -10.49 11.31 5.16
N LEU A 167 -11.33 10.55 5.87
CA LEU A 167 -11.89 9.29 5.36
C LEU A 167 -12.78 9.51 4.13
N LEU A 168 -13.63 10.55 4.14
CA LEU A 168 -14.43 10.92 2.98
C LEU A 168 -13.57 11.35 1.80
N ARG A 169 -12.49 12.11 2.06
CA ARG A 169 -11.55 12.53 1.02
C ARG A 169 -10.89 11.32 0.35
N MET A 170 -10.52 10.31 1.12
CA MET A 170 -9.96 9.05 0.60
C MET A 170 -11.02 8.27 -0.19
N TYR A 171 -12.18 8.00 0.42
CA TYR A 171 -13.28 7.23 -0.17
C TYR A 171 -13.79 7.82 -1.49
N PHE A 172 -14.13 9.12 -1.52
CA PHE A 172 -14.52 9.79 -2.77
C PHE A 172 -13.33 10.03 -3.70
N GLY A 173 -12.11 10.06 -3.17
CA GLY A 173 -10.88 10.09 -3.97
C GLY A 173 -10.80 8.86 -4.86
N ASP A 174 -10.98 7.68 -4.29
CA ASP A 174 -10.87 6.42 -5.02
C ASP A 174 -12.05 6.21 -5.97
N LEU A 175 -13.28 6.60 -5.58
CA LEU A 175 -14.43 6.61 -6.49
C LEU A 175 -14.26 7.55 -7.70
N ARG A 176 -13.55 8.68 -7.53
CA ARG A 176 -13.22 9.58 -8.64
C ARG A 176 -12.19 8.94 -9.58
N LYS A 177 -11.19 8.23 -9.04
CA LYS A 177 -10.20 7.51 -9.83
C LYS A 177 -10.85 6.39 -10.63
N GLU A 178 -11.73 5.59 -10.00
CA GLU A 178 -12.51 4.54 -10.68
C GLU A 178 -13.30 5.10 -11.87
N LYS A 179 -14.05 6.19 -11.68
CA LYS A 179 -14.82 6.83 -12.77
C LYS A 179 -13.96 7.47 -13.86
N ALA A 180 -12.74 7.91 -13.52
CA ALA A 180 -11.81 8.48 -14.48
C ALA A 180 -11.20 7.38 -15.36
N ILE A 181 -10.88 6.21 -14.77
CA ILE A 181 -10.41 5.02 -15.50
C ILE A 181 -11.49 4.52 -16.46
N ASP A 182 -12.74 4.41 -16.01
CA ASP A 182 -13.88 4.01 -16.86
C ASP A 182 -14.15 4.96 -18.04
N LYS A 183 -13.80 6.24 -17.89
CA LYS A 183 -13.92 7.25 -18.96
C LYS A 183 -12.68 7.35 -19.86
N GLY A 184 -11.70 6.47 -19.69
CA GLY A 184 -10.45 6.47 -20.45
C GLY A 184 -9.55 7.68 -20.14
N GLN A 185 -9.75 8.34 -19.00
CA GLN A 185 -8.98 9.51 -18.59
C GLN A 185 -7.75 9.08 -17.80
N GLN A 186 -6.54 9.51 -18.19
CA GLN A 186 -5.32 9.16 -17.46
C GLN A 186 -5.36 9.73 -16.04
N VAL A 187 -5.25 8.86 -15.05
CA VAL A 187 -5.30 9.21 -13.63
C VAL A 187 -3.87 9.27 -13.10
N ASP A 188 -3.42 10.45 -12.68
CA ASP A 188 -2.10 10.63 -12.07
C ASP A 188 -2.14 10.13 -10.62
N PHE A 189 -1.62 8.94 -10.39
CA PHE A 189 -1.53 8.31 -9.07
C PHE A 189 -0.40 8.93 -8.24
N GLY A 190 -0.48 10.24 -8.00
CA GLY A 190 0.38 10.98 -7.08
C GLY A 190 1.87 10.69 -7.24
N VAL A 191 2.58 10.52 -6.13
CA VAL A 191 4.06 10.42 -6.10
C VAL A 191 4.61 9.35 -7.05
N ILE A 192 3.89 8.23 -7.24
CA ILE A 192 4.30 7.15 -8.15
C ILE A 192 4.10 7.55 -9.63
N GLY A 193 3.04 8.30 -9.94
CA GLY A 193 2.85 8.90 -11.27
C GLY A 193 3.89 9.98 -11.60
N SER A 194 4.29 10.79 -10.60
CA SER A 194 5.36 11.79 -10.78
C SER A 194 6.74 11.16 -11.01
N LEU A 195 7.00 9.98 -10.41
CA LEU A 195 8.24 9.22 -10.63
C LEU A 195 8.31 8.62 -12.04
N LEU A 196 7.18 8.22 -12.61
CA LEU A 196 7.09 7.76 -14.00
C LEU A 196 7.13 8.90 -15.02
N LYS A 197 6.65 10.09 -14.64
CA LYS A 197 6.59 11.28 -15.52
C LYS A 197 7.86 12.13 -15.50
N GLY A 198 8.67 12.02 -14.45
CA GLY A 198 9.94 12.74 -14.28
C GLY A 198 11.11 12.19 -15.09
N LYS A 199 10.88 11.25 -16.01
CA LYS A 199 11.91 10.65 -16.88
C LYS A 199 11.67 10.93 -18.37
N LYS A 200 11.29 12.17 -18.69
CA LYS A 200 11.43 12.72 -20.05
C LYS A 200 12.45 13.85 -20.05
#